data_AF-A0AAV5A450-F1
#
_entry.id   AF-A0AAV5A450-F1
#
_cell.length_a   1.000
_cell.length_b   1.000
_cell.length_c   1.000
_cell.angle_alpha   90.00
_cell.angle_beta   90.00
_cell.angle_gamma   90.00
#
_symmetry.space_group_name_H-M   'P 1'
#
loop_
_entity.id
_entity.type
_entity.pdbx_description
1 polymer ?
#
loop_
_entity_poly.entity_id
_entity_poly.type
_entity_poly.pdbx_seq_one_letter_code
_entity_poly.pdbx_strand_id
1 'polypeptide(L)'
;MSLKSGYYTLRIGNNLVGRSFKTEDYSLLPKPIYNATDDVESTWQIESLPGGLYRLRNFDAPIATIEGRLEAIVSPDVDENEKKFQWMITPESHNGEETLYNITTPSGDAWYIMSDKFSPAQILLSGDALKSTVGCVISNDDKPVGRGDDGSVPRRNGILNATQSKKAFRHEV
;
A
#
# COMPACT_ATOMS: atom_id res chain seq x y z
N MET A 1 13.04 -3.27 -16.01
CA MET A 1 13.52 -2.04 -15.36
C MET A 1 13.59 -2.29 -13.86
N SER A 2 14.55 -1.71 -13.15
CA SER A 2 14.61 -1.75 -11.68
C SER A 2 13.75 -0.63 -11.09
N LEU A 3 13.09 -0.90 -9.95
CA LEU A 3 12.36 0.12 -9.21
C LEU A 3 13.35 1.10 -8.56
N LYS A 4 12.95 2.36 -8.46
CA LYS A 4 13.71 3.37 -7.70
C LYS A 4 13.37 3.25 -6.22
N SER A 5 14.25 3.75 -5.36
CA SER A 5 13.87 3.96 -3.97
C SER A 5 12.77 5.02 -3.88
N GLY A 6 11.78 4.83 -3.01
CA GLY A 6 10.66 5.77 -2.87
C GLY A 6 9.48 5.20 -2.07
N TYR A 7 8.37 5.92 -2.13
CA TYR A 7 7.10 5.53 -1.52
C TYR A 7 6.15 5.00 -2.60
N TYR A 8 5.45 3.93 -2.28
CA TYR A 8 4.63 3.18 -3.22
C TYR A 8 3.35 2.67 -2.55
N THR A 9 2.33 2.40 -3.37
CA THR A 9 1.23 1.52 -2.98
C THR A 9 1.41 0.16 -3.64
N LEU A 10 1.18 -0.90 -2.88
CA LEU A 10 1.15 -2.28 -3.37
C LEU A 10 -0.30 -2.75 -3.46
N ARG A 11 -0.69 -3.32 -4.59
CA ARG A 11 -2.03 -3.87 -4.79
C ARG A 11 -1.99 -5.31 -5.28
N ILE A 12 -2.92 -6.11 -4.76
CA ILE A 12 -3.21 -7.47 -5.23
C ILE A 12 -4.65 -7.46 -5.75
N GLY A 13 -4.80 -7.54 -7.07
CA GLY A 13 -6.06 -7.19 -7.72
C GLY A 13 -6.47 -5.77 -7.33
N ASN A 14 -7.68 -5.60 -6.79
CA ASN A 14 -8.19 -4.29 -6.38
C ASN A 14 -7.85 -3.91 -4.93
N ASN A 15 -7.22 -4.79 -4.15
CA ASN A 15 -7.01 -4.57 -2.72
C ASN A 15 -5.63 -3.98 -2.43
N LEU A 16 -5.57 -3.05 -1.47
CA LEU A 16 -4.31 -2.55 -0.93
C LEU A 16 -3.67 -3.59 -0.03
N VAL A 17 -2.37 -3.80 -0.20
CA VAL A 17 -1.57 -4.71 0.62
C VAL A 17 -0.99 -3.95 1.81
N GLY A 18 -1.05 -4.51 3.01
CA GLY A 18 -0.47 -3.86 4.19
C GLY A 18 -0.87 -4.48 5.52
N ARG A 19 -0.44 -3.85 6.62
CA ARG A 19 -0.89 -4.13 7.98
C ARG A 19 -2.35 -3.71 8.16
N SER A 20 -3.06 -4.29 9.13
CA SER A 20 -4.41 -3.86 9.49
C SER A 20 -4.43 -3.04 10.77
N PHE A 21 -5.10 -1.89 10.78
CA PHE A 21 -5.18 -1.00 11.95
C PHE A 21 -6.25 -1.40 12.95
N LYS A 22 -7.41 -1.88 12.50
CA LYS A 22 -8.51 -2.22 13.43
C LYS A 22 -8.19 -3.42 14.32
N THR A 23 -7.35 -4.33 13.86
CA THR A 23 -7.06 -5.60 14.55
C THR A 23 -5.70 -5.61 15.24
N GLU A 24 -4.89 -4.57 15.09
CA GLU A 24 -3.57 -4.53 15.70
C GLU A 24 -3.63 -4.17 17.18
N ASP A 25 -2.89 -4.93 18.00
CA ASP A 25 -2.60 -4.51 19.37
C ASP A 25 -1.41 -3.53 19.43
N TYR A 26 -1.18 -2.93 20.59
CA TYR A 26 -0.06 -2.00 20.81
C TYR A 26 1.27 -2.70 21.15
N SER A 27 1.36 -4.02 21.01
CA SER A 27 2.61 -4.73 21.29
C SER A 27 3.66 -4.46 20.21
N LEU A 28 4.93 -4.65 20.55
CA LEU A 28 6.04 -4.64 19.59
C LEU A 28 6.25 -6.01 18.92
N LEU A 29 5.28 -6.93 19.06
CA LEU A 29 5.33 -8.21 18.36
C LEU A 29 5.24 -7.97 16.85
N PRO A 30 5.80 -8.88 16.04
CA PRO A 30 5.63 -8.85 14.59
C PRO A 30 4.17 -8.73 14.18
N LYS A 31 3.90 -7.92 13.15
CA LYS A 31 2.55 -7.61 12.69
C LYS A 31 2.29 -8.24 11.33
N PRO A 32 1.20 -8.99 11.16
CA PRO A 32 0.90 -9.65 9.89
C PRO A 32 0.68 -8.66 8.75
N ILE A 33 1.17 -9.00 7.56
CA ILE A 33 0.84 -8.31 6.30
C ILE A 33 -0.29 -9.06 5.60
N TYR A 34 -1.33 -8.33 5.21
CA TYR A 34 -2.52 -8.86 4.56
C TYR A 34 -2.60 -8.46 3.09
N ASN A 35 -3.25 -9.29 2.28
CA ASN A 35 -3.58 -8.99 0.88
C ASN A 35 -4.69 -7.94 0.72
N ALA A 36 -5.33 -7.55 1.83
CA ALA A 36 -6.29 -6.47 1.92
C ALA A 36 -6.17 -5.84 3.30
N THR A 37 -5.66 -4.62 3.33
CA THR A 37 -5.66 -3.78 4.53
C THR A 37 -6.97 -3.00 4.64
N ASP A 38 -7.32 -2.63 5.88
CA ASP A 38 -8.36 -1.65 6.19
C ASP A 38 -7.83 -0.22 6.25
N ASP A 39 -6.54 -0.01 6.01
CA ASP A 39 -5.96 1.30 5.77
C ASP A 39 -6.31 1.82 4.38
N VAL A 40 -6.74 3.08 4.33
CA VAL A 40 -7.09 3.78 3.08
C VAL A 40 -5.86 4.20 2.29
N GLU A 41 -4.69 4.33 2.93
CA GLU A 41 -3.46 4.87 2.35
C GLU A 41 -2.22 4.01 2.68
N SER A 42 -2.34 2.68 2.48
CA SER A 42 -1.27 1.76 2.86
C SER A 42 0.01 1.96 2.05
N THR A 43 0.89 2.77 2.62
CA THR A 43 2.11 3.24 1.97
C THR A 43 3.27 2.31 2.30
N TRP A 44 4.06 2.00 1.27
CA TRP A 44 5.25 1.17 1.33
C TRP A 44 6.48 1.99 1.01
N GLN A 45 7.47 1.93 1.88
CA GLN A 45 8.80 2.42 1.56
C GLN A 45 9.60 1.29 0.90
N ILE A 46 10.02 1.50 -0.34
CA ILE A 46 10.91 0.58 -1.06
C ILE A 46 12.27 1.24 -1.15
N GLU A 47 13.30 0.58 -0.65
CA GLU A 47 14.69 1.03 -0.68
C GLU A 47 15.50 0.07 -1.54
N SER A 48 16.12 0.57 -2.61
CA SER A 48 17.01 -0.20 -3.47
C SER A 48 18.36 -0.41 -2.80
N LEU A 49 18.82 -1.66 -2.76
CA LEU A 49 20.11 -2.08 -2.22
C LEU A 49 21.07 -2.48 -3.35
N PRO A 50 22.39 -2.55 -3.08
CA PRO A 50 23.36 -3.10 -4.03
C PRO A 50 22.97 -4.51 -4.48
N GLY A 51 23.25 -4.83 -5.75
CA GLY A 51 22.96 -6.15 -6.31
C GLY A 51 21.52 -6.36 -6.79
N GLY A 52 20.71 -5.29 -6.90
CA GLY A 52 19.34 -5.38 -7.40
C GLY A 52 18.34 -5.92 -6.37
N LEU A 53 18.74 -5.91 -5.10
CA LEU A 53 17.91 -6.26 -3.96
C LEU A 53 17.14 -5.03 -3.46
N TYR A 54 16.11 -5.27 -2.66
CA TYR A 54 15.29 -4.23 -2.08
C TYR A 54 15.02 -4.52 -0.61
N ARG A 55 14.84 -3.46 0.16
CA ARG A 55 14.24 -3.50 1.48
C ARG A 55 12.85 -2.88 1.38
N LEU A 56 11.87 -3.53 2.01
CA LEU A 56 10.48 -3.08 2.02
C LEU A 56 10.08 -2.76 3.46
N ARG A 57 9.42 -1.62 3.66
CA ARG A 57 8.79 -1.25 4.93
C ARG A 57 7.32 -0.89 4.71
N ASN A 58 6.46 -1.22 5.67
CA ASN A 58 5.07 -0.76 5.72
C ASN A 58 4.83 -0.11 7.10
N PHE A 59 4.45 1.17 7.10
CA PHE A 59 4.44 2.03 8.29
C PHE A 59 5.77 2.01 9.05
N ASP A 60 6.85 2.32 8.34
CA ASP A 60 8.23 2.40 8.84
C ASP A 60 8.80 1.11 9.47
N ALA A 61 8.04 0.02 9.50
CA ALA A 61 8.50 -1.27 9.99
C ALA A 61 9.00 -2.15 8.82
N PRO A 62 10.24 -2.67 8.89
CA PRO A 62 10.77 -3.57 7.87
C PRO A 62 9.98 -4.88 7.84
N ILE A 63 9.75 -5.41 6.64
CA ILE A 63 9.08 -6.71 6.49
C ILE A 63 10.07 -7.86 6.32
N ALA A 64 9.76 -8.97 6.98
CA ALA A 64 10.49 -10.21 6.89
C ALA A 64 9.53 -11.40 6.93
N THR A 65 10.12 -12.59 6.83
CA THR A 65 9.38 -13.85 6.95
C THR A 65 9.64 -14.48 8.31
N ILE A 66 8.57 -14.80 9.03
CA ILE A 66 8.62 -15.56 10.29
C ILE A 66 7.75 -16.81 10.12
N GLU A 67 8.35 -18.00 10.21
CA GLU A 67 7.64 -19.28 10.05
C GLU A 67 6.79 -19.35 8.76
N GLY A 68 7.32 -18.80 7.65
CA GLY A 68 6.63 -18.77 6.35
C GLY A 68 5.52 -17.72 6.23
N ARG A 69 5.34 -16.87 7.24
CA ARG A 69 4.39 -15.75 7.24
C ARG A 69 5.08 -14.42 6.96
N LEU A 70 4.46 -13.57 6.14
CA LEU A 70 4.95 -12.22 5.90
C LEU A 70 4.51 -11.30 7.05
N GLU A 71 5.49 -10.71 7.73
CA GLU A 71 5.28 -9.91 8.94
C GLU A 71 6.15 -8.65 8.94
N ALA A 72 5.60 -7.54 9.41
CA ALA A 72 6.32 -6.31 9.72
C ALA A 72 6.92 -6.39 11.12
N ILE A 73 8.22 -6.15 11.24
CA ILE A 73 8.95 -6.27 12.50
C ILE A 73 9.02 -4.90 13.15
N VAL A 74 8.20 -4.68 14.19
CA VAL A 74 8.03 -3.36 14.85
C VAL A 74 9.08 -3.12 15.96
N SER A 75 9.91 -4.11 16.27
CA SER A 75 10.94 -3.98 17.31
C SER A 75 12.04 -2.97 16.91
N PRO A 76 12.49 -2.09 17.81
CA PRO A 76 13.54 -1.11 17.52
C PRO A 76 14.94 -1.73 17.38
N ASP A 77 15.15 -2.93 17.92
CA ASP A 77 16.48 -3.57 17.98
C ASP A 77 16.79 -4.45 16.76
N VAL A 78 16.12 -4.20 15.63
CA VAL A 78 16.23 -5.02 14.42
C VAL A 78 17.41 -4.56 13.57
N ASP A 79 18.32 -5.49 13.26
CA ASP A 79 19.33 -5.27 12.21
C ASP A 79 18.73 -5.54 10.83
N GLU A 80 18.28 -4.48 10.17
CA GLU A 80 17.70 -4.55 8.82
C GLU A 80 18.71 -4.91 7.71
N ASN A 81 19.99 -5.07 8.03
CA ASN A 81 21.00 -5.54 7.07
C ASN A 81 21.00 -7.06 6.93
N GLU A 82 20.31 -7.78 7.81
CA GLU A 82 20.13 -9.22 7.70
C GLU A 82 19.43 -9.62 6.39
N LYS A 83 19.81 -10.78 5.83
CA LYS A 83 19.27 -11.30 4.57
C LYS A 83 17.75 -11.49 4.58
N LYS A 84 17.14 -11.70 5.75
CA LYS A 84 15.69 -11.91 5.91
C LYS A 84 14.85 -10.67 5.57
N PHE A 85 15.47 -9.50 5.48
CA PHE A 85 14.84 -8.22 5.10
C PHE A 85 15.11 -7.82 3.65
N GLN A 86 15.81 -8.68 2.89
CA GLN A 86 16.18 -8.41 1.50
C GLN A 86 15.25 -9.16 0.56
N TRP A 87 14.78 -8.47 -0.46
CA TRP A 87 13.79 -8.97 -1.42
C TRP A 87 14.28 -8.72 -2.84
N MET A 88 13.86 -9.57 -3.77
CA MET A 88 13.95 -9.33 -5.20
C MET A 88 12.58 -8.88 -5.69
N ILE A 89 12.56 -7.80 -6.49
CA ILE A 89 11.34 -7.34 -7.16
C ILE A 89 11.59 -7.41 -8.66
N THR A 90 10.89 -8.31 -9.34
CA THR A 90 11.04 -8.54 -10.78
C THR A 90 9.75 -8.21 -11.52
N PRO A 91 9.79 -7.43 -12.60
CA PRO A 91 8.60 -7.17 -13.40
C PRO A 91 8.19 -8.45 -14.13
N GLU A 92 6.90 -8.74 -14.10
CA GLU A 92 6.25 -9.76 -14.91
C GLU A 92 5.63 -9.08 -16.13
N SER A 93 6.00 -9.54 -17.33
CA SER A 93 5.47 -9.00 -18.57
C SER A 93 3.99 -9.35 -18.70
N HIS A 94 3.12 -8.37 -18.47
CA HIS A 94 1.70 -8.47 -18.77
C HIS A 94 1.36 -7.65 -20.02
N ASN A 95 0.36 -8.10 -20.79
CA ASN A 95 -0.07 -7.57 -22.08
C ASN A 95 -0.66 -6.13 -22.05
N GLY A 96 0.09 -5.14 -21.55
CA GLY A 96 -0.11 -3.73 -21.86
C GLY A 96 -0.97 -2.88 -20.91
N GLU A 97 -1.60 -3.43 -19.89
CA GLU A 97 -2.48 -2.66 -18.98
C GLU A 97 -1.75 -2.18 -17.72
N GLU A 98 -1.11 -3.07 -16.95
CA GLU A 98 -0.31 -2.73 -15.77
C GLU A 98 0.91 -3.66 -15.66
N THR A 99 2.05 -3.13 -15.17
CA THR A 99 3.22 -3.97 -14.87
C THR A 99 2.99 -4.63 -13.51
N LEU A 100 2.82 -5.95 -13.53
CA LEU A 100 2.83 -6.76 -12.32
C LEU A 100 4.28 -6.99 -11.89
N TYR A 101 4.48 -7.11 -10.59
CA TYR A 101 5.77 -7.40 -10.00
C TYR A 101 5.68 -8.65 -9.14
N ASN A 102 6.64 -9.54 -9.32
CA ASN A 102 6.87 -10.66 -8.42
C ASN A 102 7.82 -10.20 -7.32
N ILE A 103 7.42 -10.43 -6.07
CA ILE A 103 8.23 -10.15 -4.88
C ILE A 103 8.67 -11.49 -4.30
N THR A 104 9.98 -11.72 -4.29
CA THR A 104 10.57 -12.98 -3.84
C THR A 104 11.73 -12.75 -2.89
N THR A 105 12.09 -13.77 -2.12
CA THR A 105 13.36 -13.80 -1.39
C THR A 105 14.51 -14.06 -2.37
N PRO A 106 15.77 -13.78 -1.99
CA PRO A 106 16.94 -14.18 -2.77
C PRO A 106 17.04 -15.70 -3.00
N SER A 107 16.41 -16.54 -2.15
CA SER A 107 16.31 -17.99 -2.34
C SER A 107 15.23 -18.41 -3.34
N GLY A 108 14.37 -17.48 -3.79
CA GLY A 108 13.31 -17.73 -4.77
C GLY A 108 11.93 -17.99 -4.17
N ASP A 109 11.77 -17.93 -2.84
CA ASP A 109 10.46 -18.05 -2.20
C ASP A 109 9.61 -16.82 -2.51
N ALA A 110 8.40 -17.03 -2.99
CA ALA A 110 7.53 -15.96 -3.46
C ALA A 110 6.37 -15.70 -2.50
N TRP A 111 5.84 -14.47 -2.55
CA TRP A 111 4.59 -14.13 -1.87
C TRP A 111 3.44 -14.94 -2.47
N TYR A 112 2.64 -15.55 -1.61
CA TYR A 112 1.44 -16.28 -2.00
C TYR A 112 0.29 -16.08 -1.01
N ILE A 113 -0.93 -16.31 -1.49
CA ILE A 113 -2.16 -16.31 -0.68
C ILE A 113 -2.79 -17.70 -0.82
N MET A 114 -3.25 -18.29 0.29
CA MET A 114 -4.00 -19.54 0.21
C MET A 114 -5.34 -19.30 -0.46
N SER A 115 -5.59 -20.01 -1.58
CA SER A 115 -6.72 -19.79 -2.49
C SER A 115 -8.10 -20.01 -1.87
N ASP A 116 -8.17 -20.67 -0.71
CA ASP A 116 -9.39 -20.96 0.03
C ASP A 116 -9.79 -19.85 1.03
N LYS A 117 -8.95 -18.82 1.20
CA LYS A 117 -9.21 -17.74 2.16
C LYS A 117 -9.80 -16.49 1.48
N PHE A 118 -10.92 -16.03 2.03
CA PHE A 118 -11.48 -14.73 1.71
C PHE A 118 -10.57 -13.60 2.20
N SER A 119 -10.64 -12.47 1.51
CA SER A 119 -10.00 -11.21 1.91
C SER A 119 -10.62 -10.68 3.22
N PRO A 120 -9.84 -10.28 4.25
CA PRO A 120 -8.37 -10.24 4.28
C PRO A 120 -7.73 -11.59 4.66
N ALA A 121 -6.67 -11.96 3.94
CA ALA A 121 -5.83 -13.13 4.19
C ALA A 121 -4.37 -12.69 4.37
N GLN A 122 -3.69 -13.28 5.36
CA GLN A 122 -2.27 -13.02 5.59
C GLN A 122 -1.45 -13.55 4.40
N ILE A 123 -0.48 -12.76 3.95
CA ILE A 123 0.46 -13.16 2.90
C ILE A 123 1.49 -14.12 3.49
N LEU A 124 1.79 -15.17 2.74
CA LEU A 124 2.71 -16.23 3.11
C LEU A 124 3.85 -16.34 2.10
N LEU A 125 4.90 -17.10 2.42
CA LEU A 125 6.02 -17.41 1.53
C LEU A 125 6.06 -18.89 1.14
N SER A 126 6.23 -19.15 -0.16
CA SER A 126 6.35 -20.51 -0.69
C SER A 126 7.43 -20.57 -1.76
N GLY A 127 8.34 -21.54 -1.63
CA GLY A 127 9.23 -21.97 -2.71
C GLY A 127 8.60 -23.00 -3.65
N ASP A 128 7.37 -23.44 -3.37
CA ASP A 128 6.63 -24.38 -4.21
C ASP A 128 6.05 -23.66 -5.43
N ALA A 129 6.60 -23.94 -6.61
CA ALA A 129 6.14 -23.42 -7.90
C ALA A 129 4.70 -23.83 -8.26
N LEU A 130 4.13 -24.83 -7.58
CA LEU A 130 2.74 -25.25 -7.77
C LEU A 130 1.74 -24.34 -7.06
N LYS A 131 2.19 -23.52 -6.09
CA LYS A 131 1.33 -22.51 -5.47
C LYS A 131 1.35 -21.25 -6.33
N SER A 132 0.16 -20.74 -6.67
CA SER A 132 0.03 -19.50 -7.41
C SER A 132 0.70 -18.36 -6.66
N THR A 133 1.80 -17.86 -7.21
CA THR A 133 2.45 -16.64 -6.76
C THR A 133 1.52 -15.47 -7.00
N VAL A 134 1.63 -14.45 -6.16
CA VAL A 134 0.77 -13.29 -6.26
C VAL A 134 1.54 -12.13 -6.87
N GLY A 135 1.18 -11.79 -8.10
CA GLY A 135 1.65 -10.57 -8.76
C GLY A 135 1.09 -9.34 -8.07
N CYS A 136 1.97 -8.40 -7.74
CA CYS A 136 1.62 -7.13 -7.12
C CYS A 136 1.72 -5.99 -8.14
N VAL A 137 0.73 -5.11 -8.20
CA VAL A 137 0.89 -3.83 -8.87
C VAL A 137 1.61 -2.90 -7.91
N ILE A 138 2.70 -2.27 -8.37
CA ILE A 138 3.49 -1.32 -7.59
C ILE A 138 3.43 0.03 -8.29
N SER A 139 2.75 1.00 -7.66
CA SER A 139 2.60 2.36 -8.18
C SER A 139 3.25 3.36 -7.25
N ASN A 140 3.99 4.32 -7.81
CA ASN A 140 4.47 5.48 -7.06
C ASN A 140 3.38 6.56 -7.09
N ASP A 141 2.94 6.99 -5.91
CA ASP A 141 1.91 8.02 -5.74
C ASP A 141 2.42 9.45 -5.96
N ASP A 142 3.71 9.63 -6.30
CA ASP A 142 4.28 10.91 -6.75
C ASP A 142 3.67 11.45 -8.05
N LYS A 143 2.66 10.80 -8.64
CA LYS A 143 1.83 11.48 -9.63
C LYS A 143 1.06 12.57 -8.87
N PRO A 144 1.30 13.87 -9.16
CA PRO A 144 0.44 14.90 -8.61
C PRO A 144 -0.97 14.51 -8.98
N VAL A 145 -1.86 14.41 -7.97
CA VAL A 145 -3.30 14.29 -8.20
C VAL A 145 -3.63 15.44 -9.14
N GLY A 146 -3.78 15.13 -10.42
CA GLY A 146 -4.15 16.12 -11.41
C GLY A 146 -5.46 16.67 -10.90
N ARG A 147 -5.44 17.92 -10.43
CA ARG A 147 -6.67 18.70 -10.31
C ARG A 147 -7.32 18.56 -11.66
N GLY A 148 -8.42 17.80 -11.72
CA GLY A 148 -9.32 17.89 -12.84
C GLY A 148 -9.79 19.33 -12.87
N ASP A 149 -9.14 20.13 -13.70
CA ASP A 149 -9.71 21.35 -14.25
C ASP A 149 -10.85 20.90 -15.17
N ASP A 150 -11.94 20.49 -14.54
CA ASP A 150 -13.28 20.59 -15.08
C ASP A 150 -13.58 22.09 -15.17
N GLY A 151 -13.13 22.68 -16.27
CA GLY A 151 -13.46 24.03 -16.69
C GLY A 151 -14.92 24.18 -17.14
N SER A 152 -15.89 23.61 -16.44
CA SER A 152 -17.32 23.82 -16.69
C SER A 152 -17.90 24.80 -15.68
N VAL A 153 -17.62 26.09 -15.88
CA VAL A 153 -18.46 27.15 -15.31
C VAL A 153 -19.69 27.31 -16.20
N PRO A 154 -20.92 27.01 -15.75
CA PRO A 154 -22.10 27.45 -16.47
C PRO A 154 -22.33 28.93 -16.13
N ARG A 155 -22.01 29.81 -17.09
CA ARG A 155 -22.58 31.15 -17.14
C ARG A 155 -24.03 31.05 -17.63
N ARG A 156 -25.01 31.50 -16.85
CA ARG A 156 -26.20 32.25 -17.35
C ARG A 156 -27.01 32.93 -16.25
N ASN A 157 -26.83 34.25 -16.18
CA ASN A 157 -27.80 35.36 -16.09
C ASN A 157 -29.20 35.17 -15.45
N GLY A 158 -29.47 36.06 -14.47
CA GLY A 158 -30.72 36.81 -14.23
C GLY A 158 -31.92 36.01 -13.71
N ILE A 159 -32.65 36.40 -12.67
CA ILE A 159 -33.44 37.64 -12.55
C ILE A 159 -33.70 37.96 -11.05
N LEU A 160 -33.82 39.26 -10.78
CA LEU A 160 -34.19 39.95 -9.54
C LEU A 160 -35.39 39.34 -8.77
N ASN A 161 -35.34 39.42 -7.44
CA ASN A 161 -36.31 40.24 -6.70
C ASN A 161 -35.83 40.59 -5.28
N ALA A 162 -35.94 41.88 -4.98
CA ALA A 162 -35.74 42.49 -3.68
C ALA A 162 -36.91 42.18 -2.76
N THR A 163 -36.66 41.98 -1.46
CA THR A 163 -37.54 42.50 -0.40
C THR A 163 -36.71 42.77 0.84
N GLN A 164 -36.68 44.05 1.24
CA GLN A 164 -36.18 44.52 2.53
C GLN A 164 -37.03 43.94 3.66
N SER A 165 -36.40 43.55 4.78
CA SER A 165 -37.01 43.77 6.08
C SER A 165 -35.95 43.99 7.15
N LYS A 166 -35.88 45.24 7.61
CA LYS A 166 -35.25 45.65 8.86
C LYS A 166 -36.04 45.02 10.02
N LYS A 167 -35.35 44.40 10.99
CA LYS A 167 -35.78 44.53 12.39
C LYS A 167 -34.61 44.40 13.35
N ALA A 168 -34.62 45.33 14.29
CA ALA A 168 -33.60 45.66 15.26
C ALA A 168 -33.84 44.98 16.61
N PHE A 169 -32.75 44.83 17.37
CA PHE A 169 -32.63 44.94 18.84
C PHE A 169 -33.52 44.06 19.76
N ARG A 170 -32.86 43.23 20.59
CA ARG A 170 -32.74 43.45 22.05
C ARG A 170 -31.74 42.47 22.68
N HIS A 171 -30.72 43.02 23.34
CA HIS A 171 -30.02 42.40 24.47
C HIS A 171 -30.70 42.94 25.74
N GLU A 172 -31.08 42.08 26.67
CA GLU A 172 -31.35 42.44 28.06
C GLU A 172 -30.36 41.68 28.93
N VAL A 173 -29.66 42.46 29.77
CA VAL A 173 -29.17 42.10 31.10
C VAL A 173 -30.14 42.74 32.07
#